data_AF-A0A6A6KXN5-F1
#
_entry.id   AF-A0A6A6KXN5-F1
#
_cell.length_a   1.000
_cell.length_b   1.000
_cell.length_c   1.000
_cell.angle_alpha   90.00
_cell.angle_beta   90.00
_cell.angle_gamma   90.00
#
_symmetry.space_group_name_H-M   'P 1'
#
loop_
_entity.id
_entity.type
_entity.pdbx_description
1 polymer ?
#
loop_
_entity_poly.entity_id
_entity_poly.type
_entity_poly.pdbx_seq_one_letter_code
_entity_poly.pdbx_strand_id
1 'polypeptide(L)'
;MPKGYGGTAIVTKEHLAYGMPKGYGGTAIVTSKNEEVVTMIAGEKNIDRLLPLSNNYLCWDIFRDKVEEEAKPFHTRNEEELKSEVIQKCAGVPLAAKMMRHITIEGIKEGVVSLQTIQTQQSKDNISIGQ
;
A
#
# COMPACT_ATOMS: atom_id res chain seq x y z
N MET A 1 5.81 42.10 -9.20
CA MET A 1 5.53 41.83 -7.77
C MET A 1 4.78 40.52 -7.64
N PRO A 2 5.37 39.44 -7.09
CA PRO A 2 4.61 38.24 -6.75
C PRO A 2 3.98 38.37 -5.36
N LYS A 3 2.70 38.01 -5.25
CA LYS A 3 1.93 37.99 -4.01
C LYS A 3 2.25 36.69 -3.25
N GLY A 4 2.65 36.82 -1.99
CA GLY A 4 2.87 35.70 -1.08
C GLY A 4 1.62 35.37 -0.28
N TYR A 5 1.15 34.12 -0.38
CA TYR A 5 0.27 33.48 0.57
C TYR A 5 0.61 31.99 0.62
N GLY A 6 0.89 31.47 1.81
CA GLY A 6 1.12 30.05 2.06
C GLY A 6 2.15 29.87 3.17
N GLY A 7 1.69 29.81 4.42
CA GLY A 7 2.52 29.86 5.62
C GLY A 7 3.69 28.89 5.61
N THR A 8 4.89 29.45 5.63
CA THR A 8 6.09 28.75 6.07
C THR A 8 5.87 28.43 7.55
N ALA A 9 5.60 27.17 7.88
CA ALA A 9 5.99 26.68 9.19
C ALA A 9 7.52 26.81 9.22
N ILE A 10 7.99 27.89 9.83
CA ILE A 10 9.40 28.08 10.12
C ILE A 10 9.71 27.00 11.16
N VAL A 11 10.12 25.81 10.72
CA VAL A 11 10.86 24.91 11.59
C VAL A 11 12.21 25.58 11.75
N THR A 12 12.27 26.54 12.67
CA THR A 12 13.53 27.11 13.12
C THR A 12 14.35 25.94 13.61
N LYS A 13 15.45 25.66 12.90
CA LYS A 13 16.44 24.61 13.17
C LYS A 13 16.94 24.61 14.63
N GLU A 14 16.70 25.71 15.32
CA GLU A 14 17.28 26.06 16.60
C GLU A 14 16.63 25.38 17.81
N HIS A 15 15.30 25.21 17.89
CA HIS A 15 14.69 24.92 19.20
C HIS A 15 14.89 23.47 19.70
N LEU A 16 14.87 22.46 18.82
CA LEU A 16 15.03 21.06 19.22
C LEU A 16 16.50 20.60 19.21
N ALA A 17 17.33 21.19 18.34
CA ALA A 17 18.74 20.80 18.18
C ALA A 17 19.61 21.14 19.40
N TYR A 18 19.17 22.08 20.26
CA TYR A 18 19.82 22.41 21.53
C TYR A 18 19.17 21.74 22.75
N GLY A 19 17.97 21.15 22.60
CA GLY A 19 17.25 20.50 23.69
C GLY A 19 17.68 19.06 23.97
N MET A 20 18.36 18.40 23.03
CA MET A 20 18.82 17.02 23.21
C MET A 20 20.25 16.95 23.77
N PRO A 21 20.52 16.14 24.82
CA PRO A 21 21.87 15.90 25.31
C PRO A 21 22.78 15.36 24.21
N LYS A 22 23.96 15.98 24.03
CA LYS A 22 24.96 15.60 23.01
C LYS A 22 26.10 14.80 23.66
N GLY A 23 26.70 13.88 22.90
CA GLY A 23 27.89 13.12 23.35
C GLY A 23 27.62 11.76 24.01
N TYR A 24 26.35 11.33 24.10
CA TYR A 24 25.96 10.07 24.75
C TYR A 24 25.44 8.99 23.78
N GLY A 25 25.65 9.16 22.47
CA GLY A 25 25.28 8.16 21.46
C GLY A 25 23.79 8.08 21.08
N GLY A 26 22.97 9.05 21.46
CA GLY A 26 21.58 9.14 21.00
C GLY A 26 21.48 9.46 19.50
N THR A 27 20.53 8.83 18.81
CA THR A 27 20.29 9.02 17.36
C THR A 27 18.84 9.41 17.11
N ALA A 28 18.62 10.47 16.33
CA ALA A 28 17.30 10.84 15.84
C ALA A 28 17.10 10.28 14.42
N ILE A 29 15.97 9.63 14.17
CA ILE A 29 15.55 9.18 12.84
C ILE A 29 14.48 10.14 12.35
N VAL A 30 14.69 10.72 11.18
CA VAL A 30 13.77 11.69 10.57
C VAL A 30 13.25 11.10 9.27
N THR A 31 11.93 11.05 9.14
CA THR A 31 11.25 10.61 7.92
C THR A 31 10.52 11.79 7.29
N SER A 32 10.67 12.01 5.99
CA SER A 32 9.93 13.01 5.24
C SER A 32 9.73 12.54 3.80
N LYS A 33 8.67 13.05 3.16
CA LYS A 33 8.46 12.86 1.71
C LYS A 33 9.28 13.84 0.87
N ASN A 34 9.76 14.93 1.47
CA ASN A 34 10.61 15.92 0.82
C ASN A 34 12.07 15.65 1.20
N GLU A 35 12.86 15.25 0.20
CA GLU A 35 14.27 14.92 0.34
C GLU A 35 15.11 16.12 0.78
N GLU A 36 14.83 17.32 0.28
CA GLU A 36 15.56 18.55 0.65
C GLU A 36 15.48 18.82 2.16
N VAL A 37 14.31 18.56 2.76
CA VAL A 37 14.11 18.68 4.20
C VAL A 37 14.94 17.64 4.97
N VAL A 38 15.01 16.40 4.50
CA VAL A 38 15.84 15.35 5.15
C VAL A 38 17.31 15.70 5.03
N THR A 39 17.76 16.13 3.85
CA THR A 39 19.14 16.56 3.60
C THR A 39 19.55 17.71 4.52
N MET A 40 18.67 18.70 4.70
CA MET A 40 18.91 19.83 5.60
C MET A 40 19.08 19.41 7.07
N ILE A 41 18.40 18.35 7.51
CA ILE A 41 18.36 17.89 8.92
C ILE A 41 19.44 16.84 9.21
N ALA A 42 19.54 15.79 8.37
CA ALA A 42 20.39 14.62 8.60
C ALA A 42 21.73 14.66 7.83
N GLY A 43 21.85 15.53 6.82
CA GLY A 43 22.98 15.56 5.88
C GLY A 43 22.91 14.44 4.83
N GLU A 44 23.55 14.67 3.69
CA GLU A 44 23.45 13.80 2.50
C GLU A 44 23.87 12.33 2.73
N LYS A 45 24.86 12.10 3.58
CA LYS A 45 25.42 10.75 3.81
C LYS A 45 24.55 9.85 4.68
N ASN A 46 23.52 10.39 5.33
CA ASN A 46 22.67 9.68 6.28
C ASN A 46 21.23 9.53 5.76
N ILE A 47 21.04 9.56 4.44
CA ILE A 47 19.72 9.45 3.81
C ILE A 47 19.50 8.01 3.35
N ASP A 48 18.43 7.41 3.84
CA ASP A 48 17.91 6.14 3.34
C ASP A 48 16.63 6.39 2.53
N ARG A 49 16.60 5.88 1.30
CA ARG A 49 15.48 6.07 0.36
C ARG A 49 14.60 4.84 0.39
N LEU A 50 13.44 4.95 1.04
CA LEU A 50 12.44 3.88 1.02
C LEU A 50 11.85 3.74 -0.39
N LEU A 51 12.12 2.62 -1.03
CA LEU A 51 11.55 2.25 -2.32
C LEU A 51 10.30 1.39 -2.13
N PRO A 52 9.41 1.30 -3.15
CA PRO A 52 8.39 0.26 -3.19
C PRO A 52 9.02 -1.13 -3.04
N LEU A 53 8.22 -2.09 -2.56
CA LEU A 53 8.65 -3.48 -2.40
C LEU A 53 9.16 -4.02 -3.74
N SER A 54 10.42 -4.45 -3.78
CA SER A 54 11.01 -5.02 -5.01
C SER A 54 10.31 -6.32 -5.43
N ASN A 55 9.80 -7.06 -4.45
CA ASN A 55 8.95 -8.21 -4.68
C ASN A 55 7.47 -7.82 -4.54
N ASN A 56 6.82 -7.53 -5.67
CA ASN A 56 5.40 -7.14 -5.69
C ASN A 56 4.46 -8.24 -5.17
N TYR A 57 4.89 -9.52 -5.15
CA TYR A 57 4.10 -10.60 -4.56
C TYR A 57 3.87 -10.40 -3.06
N LEU A 58 4.73 -9.65 -2.36
CA LEU A 58 4.53 -9.31 -0.95
C LEU A 58 3.31 -8.40 -0.73
N CYS A 59 2.85 -7.67 -1.75
CA CYS A 59 1.58 -6.92 -1.66
C CYS A 59 0.39 -7.86 -1.47
N TRP A 60 0.44 -9.07 -2.03
CA TRP A 60 -0.60 -10.08 -1.81
C TRP A 60 -0.62 -10.56 -0.36
N ASP A 61 0.56 -10.75 0.25
CA ASP A 61 0.65 -11.15 1.65
C ASP A 61 0.12 -10.04 2.57
N ILE A 62 0.42 -8.77 2.29
CA ILE A 62 -0.16 -7.61 3.01
C ILE A 62 -1.67 -7.52 2.82
N PHE A 63 -2.16 -7.80 1.61
CA PHE A 63 -3.60 -7.81 1.34
C PHE A 63 -4.33 -8.93 2.09
N ARG A 64 -3.70 -10.11 2.24
CA ARG A 64 -4.26 -11.24 2.99
C ARG A 64 -4.04 -11.14 4.49
N ASP A 65 -3.15 -10.26 4.95
CA ASP A 65 -2.83 -10.08 6.36
C ASP A 65 -4.11 -9.77 7.15
N LYS A 66 -4.39 -10.60 8.16
CA LYS A 66 -5.65 -10.53 8.92
C LYS A 66 -5.45 -9.67 10.16
N VAL A 67 -6.10 -8.50 10.20
CA VAL A 67 -6.31 -7.79 11.48
C VAL A 67 -7.40 -8.53 12.25
N GLU A 68 -7.17 -8.78 13.53
CA GLU A 68 -7.99 -9.63 14.42
C GLU A 68 -9.49 -9.24 14.45
N GLU A 69 -9.82 -7.96 14.20
CA GLU A 69 -11.20 -7.45 14.12
C GLU A 69 -11.96 -7.86 12.83
N GLU A 70 -11.27 -8.22 11.75
CA GLU A 70 -11.85 -8.48 10.43
C GLU A 70 -11.93 -9.97 10.07
N ALA A 71 -11.92 -10.84 11.08
CA ALA A 71 -11.68 -12.29 10.99
C ALA A 71 -12.71 -13.12 10.17
N LYS A 72 -13.54 -12.53 9.32
CA LYS A 72 -14.26 -13.30 8.30
C LYS A 72 -13.29 -13.66 7.18
N PRO A 73 -13.07 -14.97 6.91
CA PRO A 73 -12.22 -15.38 5.83
C PRO A 73 -12.77 -14.84 4.51
N PHE A 74 -11.93 -14.08 3.83
CA PHE A 74 -12.18 -13.59 2.49
C PHE A 74 -12.04 -14.77 1.53
N HIS A 75 -13.18 -15.33 1.10
CA HIS A 75 -13.23 -16.41 0.13
C HIS A 75 -13.76 -15.88 -1.19
N THR A 76 -12.87 -15.37 -2.05
CA THR A 76 -13.21 -15.12 -3.44
C THR A 76 -13.05 -16.37 -4.27
N ARG A 77 -13.94 -16.54 -5.25
CA ARG A 77 -13.93 -17.70 -6.16
C ARG A 77 -12.79 -17.66 -7.18
N ASN A 78 -12.13 -16.50 -7.35
CA ASN A 78 -10.97 -16.31 -8.20
C ASN A 78 -9.82 -15.63 -7.44
N GLU A 79 -9.24 -16.34 -6.47
CA GLU A 79 -8.10 -15.88 -5.66
C GLU A 79 -6.92 -15.45 -6.56
N GLU A 80 -6.66 -16.18 -7.64
CA GLU A 80 -5.55 -15.88 -8.55
C GLU A 80 -5.77 -14.59 -9.37
N GLU A 81 -6.99 -14.33 -9.84
CA GLU A 81 -7.31 -13.07 -10.52
C GLU A 81 -7.19 -11.88 -9.57
N LEU A 82 -7.75 -12.00 -8.36
CA LEU A 82 -7.63 -10.96 -7.35
C LEU A 82 -6.18 -10.73 -6.94
N LYS A 83 -5.41 -11.80 -6.77
CA LYS A 83 -3.97 -11.71 -6.47
C LYS A 83 -3.22 -10.99 -7.59
N SER A 84 -3.49 -11.33 -8.84
CA SER A 84 -2.92 -10.64 -10.01
C SER A 84 -3.28 -9.15 -10.00
N GLU A 85 -4.55 -8.83 -9.74
CA GLU A 85 -5.03 -7.45 -9.63
C GLU A 85 -4.33 -6.68 -8.50
N VAL A 86 -4.22 -7.28 -7.31
CA VAL A 86 -3.52 -6.70 -6.15
C VAL A 86 -2.07 -6.43 -6.50
N ILE A 87 -1.36 -7.41 -7.05
CA ILE A 87 0.06 -7.27 -7.43
C ILE A 87 0.23 -6.14 -8.46
N GLN A 88 -0.62 -6.10 -9.48
CA GLN A 88 -0.53 -5.12 -10.56
C GLN A 88 -0.89 -3.71 -10.10
N LYS A 89 -1.99 -3.54 -9.37
CA LYS A 89 -2.49 -2.21 -8.96
C LYS A 89 -1.74 -1.64 -7.75
N CYS A 90 -1.20 -2.48 -6.87
CA CYS A 90 -0.44 -2.00 -5.71
C CYS A 90 0.98 -1.56 -6.09
N ALA A 91 1.56 -2.10 -7.17
CA ALA A 91 2.88 -1.72 -7.69
C ALA A 91 3.97 -1.64 -6.59
N GLY A 92 3.94 -2.59 -5.64
CA GLY A 92 4.91 -2.65 -4.54
C GLY A 92 4.63 -1.69 -3.39
N VAL A 93 3.54 -0.91 -3.40
CA VAL A 93 3.17 0.03 -2.33
C VAL A 93 2.37 -0.69 -1.23
N PRO A 94 2.93 -0.86 -0.02
CA PRO A 94 2.26 -1.60 1.07
C PRO A 94 0.92 -0.98 1.48
N LEU A 95 0.86 0.35 1.51
CA LEU A 95 -0.36 1.07 1.90
C LEU A 95 -1.49 0.86 0.89
N ALA A 96 -1.18 0.78 -0.41
CA ALA A 96 -2.17 0.51 -1.45
C ALA A 96 -2.80 -0.88 -1.26
N ALA A 97 -2.00 -1.90 -0.92
CA ALA A 97 -2.50 -3.24 -0.63
C ALA A 97 -3.46 -3.27 0.55
N LYS A 98 -3.13 -2.55 1.64
CA LYS A 98 -4.03 -2.41 2.81
C LYS A 98 -5.34 -1.72 2.45
N MET A 99 -5.27 -0.61 1.70
CA MET A 99 -6.47 0.13 1.30
C MET A 99 -7.35 -0.69 0.35
N MET A 100 -6.75 -1.39 -0.61
CA MET A 100 -7.48 -2.26 -1.53
C MET A 100 -8.23 -3.37 -0.77
N ARG A 101 -7.60 -3.95 0.26
CA ARG A 101 -8.26 -4.92 1.14
C ARG A 101 -9.49 -4.31 1.82
N HIS A 102 -9.34 -3.14 2.43
CA HIS A 102 -10.44 -2.44 3.12
C HIS A 102 -11.62 -2.18 2.18
N ILE A 103 -11.35 -1.57 1.02
CA ILE A 103 -12.37 -1.29 -0.01
C ILE A 103 -13.06 -2.57 -0.47
N THR A 104 -12.32 -3.66 -0.64
CA THR A 104 -12.89 -4.94 -1.07
C THR A 104 -13.78 -5.54 0.03
N ILE A 105 -13.38 -5.45 1.30
CA ILE A 105 -14.20 -5.91 2.45
C ILE A 105 -15.48 -5.06 2.59
N GLU A 106 -15.36 -3.73 2.47
CA GLU A 106 -16.51 -2.81 2.50
C GLU A 106 -17.49 -3.07 1.35
N GLY A 107 -16.97 -3.21 0.13
CA GLY A 107 -17.78 -3.55 -1.04
C GLY A 107 -18.53 -4.88 -0.91
N ILE A 108 -17.99 -5.84 -0.17
CA ILE A 108 -18.70 -7.10 0.16
C ILE A 108 -19.81 -6.85 1.19
N LYS A 109 -19.58 -6.02 2.22
CA LYS A 109 -20.59 -5.68 3.23
C LYS A 109 -21.78 -4.92 2.62
N GLU A 110 -21.52 -4.06 1.63
CA GLU A 110 -22.54 -3.24 0.95
C GLU A 110 -23.20 -3.95 -0.25
N GLY A 111 -22.79 -5.19 -0.58
CA GLY A 111 -23.35 -5.95 -1.70
C GLY A 111 -22.95 -5.44 -3.09
N VAL A 112 -22.03 -4.48 -3.17
CA VAL A 112 -21.51 -3.87 -4.40
C VAL A 112 -20.51 -4.80 -5.11
N VAL A 113 -19.75 -5.58 -4.35
CA VAL A 113 -18.87 -6.64 -4.86
C VAL A 113 -19.57 -7.97 -4.64
N SER A 114 -20.12 -8.53 -5.71
CA SER A 114 -20.82 -9.81 -5.64
C SER A 114 -19.84 -11.00 -5.69
N LEU A 115 -19.85 -11.87 -4.68
CA LEU A 115 -19.34 -13.23 -4.79
C LEU A 115 -20.25 -14.02 -5.73
N GLN A 116 -20.03 -13.92 -7.05
CA GLN A 116 -20.86 -14.61 -8.03
C GLN A 116 -20.16 -15.82 -8.65
N THR A 117 -21.02 -16.72 -9.10
CA THR A 117 -20.86 -18.16 -9.19
C THR A 117 -20.43 -18.58 -10.59
N ILE A 118 -19.39 -19.43 -10.71
CA ILE A 118 -19.11 -20.16 -11.95
C ILE A 118 -20.32 -21.05 -12.26
N GLN A 119 -21.01 -20.77 -13.36
CA GLN A 119 -21.67 -21.80 -14.13
C GLN A 119 -20.67 -22.33 -15.16
N THR A 120 -20.28 -23.58 -14.95
CA THR A 120 -19.56 -24.42 -15.91
C THR A 120 -20.43 -24.60 -17.14
N GLN A 121 -19.98 -24.14 -18.31
CA GLN A 121 -20.49 -24.62 -19.59
C GLN A 121 -19.47 -25.61 -20.17
N GLN A 122 -19.59 -26.86 -19.71
CA GLN A 122 -19.36 -28.00 -20.58
C GLN A 122 -20.73 -28.54 -21.00
N SER A 123 -20.85 -28.85 -22.29
CA SER A 123 -21.86 -29.69 -22.98
C SER A 123 -22.77 -28.96 -23.98
N LYS A 124 -22.81 -29.57 -25.19
CA LYS A 124 -23.52 -29.28 -26.45
C LYS A 124 -22.61 -28.58 -27.46
N ASP A 125 -22.00 -29.25 -28.45
CA ASP A 125 -22.55 -30.32 -29.28
C ASP A 125 -21.52 -31.39 -29.68
N ASN A 126 -21.87 -32.65 -29.42
CA ASN A 126 -21.36 -33.79 -30.17
C ASN A 126 -22.48 -34.34 -31.08
N ILE A 127 -22.06 -34.74 -32.28
CA ILE A 127 -22.72 -35.64 -33.24
C ILE A 127 -23.55 -34.93 -34.35
N SER A 128 -22.97 -34.89 -35.55
CA SER A 128 -23.64 -35.49 -36.70
C SER A 128 -22.64 -36.39 -37.44
N ILE A 129 -22.96 -37.67 -37.49
CA ILE A 129 -22.33 -38.72 -38.28
C ILE A 129 -23.32 -39.07 -39.40
N GLY A 130 -22.85 -39.20 -40.63
CA GLY A 130 -23.57 -39.79 -41.78
C GLY A 130 -24.32 -38.76 -42.63
N GLN A 131 -24.26 -38.79 -43.97
CA GLN A 131 -23.98 -39.89 -44.90
C GLN A 131 -23.06 -39.46 -46.04
#